data_AF-A0A225W0W6-F1
#
_entry.id   AF-A0A225W0W6-F1
#
_cell.length_a   1.000
_cell.length_b   1.000
_cell.length_c   1.000
_cell.angle_alpha   90.00
_cell.angle_beta   90.00
_cell.angle_gamma   90.00
#
_symmetry.space_group_name_H-M   'P 1'
#
loop_
_entity.id
_entity.type
_entity.pdbx_description
1 polymer ?
#
loop_
_entity_poly.entity_id
_entity_poly.type
_entity_poly.pdbx_seq_one_letter_code
_entity_poly.pdbx_strand_id
1 'polypeptide(L)'
;MIGPWDNNTRIILLRMRLSSALKDSCTQLPSETRSNWKALAQLSRKGGVVQMKMQDQDTARMFLYRFNKAAKSAGIRFDATVSQREAHNIIRRFIRALNDNHLETTLQGQAFENIVELEKTLKRIESLRRKENQSVQQKIQIKTYSSGTLSRRNDEHKEEGIS
;
A
#
# COMPACT_ATOMS: atom_id res chain seq x y z
N MET A 1 0.56 -13.54 -40.15
CA MET A 1 -0.32 -12.60 -39.44
C MET A 1 -1.32 -13.42 -38.63
N ILE A 2 -1.21 -13.41 -37.29
CA ILE A 2 -2.12 -14.17 -36.41
C ILE A 2 -3.38 -13.31 -36.23
N GLY A 3 -4.54 -13.82 -36.66
CA GLY A 3 -5.82 -13.09 -36.64
C GLY A 3 -6.31 -12.69 -35.24
N PRO A 4 -7.37 -11.87 -35.13
CA PRO A 4 -7.92 -11.43 -33.85
C PRO A 4 -8.42 -12.65 -33.08
N TRP A 5 -7.85 -12.92 -31.91
CA TRP A 5 -8.22 -14.10 -31.11
C TRP A 5 -9.71 -14.10 -30.79
N ASP A 6 -10.39 -15.22 -31.01
CA ASP A 6 -11.79 -15.38 -30.68
C ASP A 6 -12.04 -15.35 -29.16
N ASN A 7 -13.29 -15.08 -28.75
CA ASN A 7 -13.64 -14.95 -27.34
C ASN A 7 -13.45 -16.26 -26.55
N ASN A 8 -13.62 -17.43 -27.19
CA ASN A 8 -13.47 -18.73 -26.54
C ASN A 8 -12.02 -19.01 -26.16
N THR A 9 -11.09 -18.71 -27.07
CA THR A 9 -9.63 -18.81 -26.88
C THR A 9 -9.18 -17.92 -25.73
N ARG A 10 -9.70 -16.68 -25.66
CA ARG A 10 -9.42 -15.76 -24.55
C ARG A 10 -9.95 -16.26 -23.22
N ILE A 11 -11.12 -16.89 -23.19
CA ILE A 11 -11.73 -17.47 -21.98
C ILE A 11 -10.90 -18.67 -21.50
N ILE A 12 -10.48 -19.56 -22.40
CA ILE A 12 -9.64 -20.72 -22.07
C ILE A 12 -8.31 -20.27 -21.47
N LEU A 13 -7.61 -19.33 -22.12
CA LEU A 13 -6.33 -18.82 -21.64
C LEU A 13 -6.45 -18.07 -20.30
N LEU A 14 -7.54 -17.33 -20.09
CA LEU A 14 -7.82 -16.68 -18.81
C LEU A 14 -8.03 -17.74 -17.71
N ARG A 15 -8.86 -18.76 -17.96
CA ARG A 15 -9.10 -19.86 -17.01
C ARG A 15 -7.83 -20.60 -16.65
N MET A 16 -6.91 -20.81 -17.60
CA MET A 16 -5.62 -21.42 -17.33
C MET A 16 -4.75 -20.57 -16.39
N ARG A 17 -4.88 -19.25 -16.45
CA ARG A 17 -4.16 -18.26 -15.62
C ARG A 17 -4.75 -18.02 -14.22
N LEU A 18 -6.01 -18.40 -13.99
CA LEU A 18 -6.66 -18.21 -12.68
C LEU A 18 -6.08 -19.19 -11.62
N SER A 19 -5.97 -18.71 -10.38
CA SER A 19 -5.66 -19.56 -9.22
C SER A 19 -6.79 -20.57 -8.96
N SER A 20 -6.51 -21.66 -8.24
CA SER A 20 -7.51 -22.69 -7.90
C SER A 20 -8.77 -22.09 -7.26
N ALA A 21 -8.60 -21.22 -6.26
CA ALA A 21 -9.72 -20.51 -5.61
C ALA A 21 -10.56 -19.66 -6.58
N LEU A 22 -9.94 -19.04 -7.59
CA LEU A 22 -10.66 -18.27 -8.61
C LEU A 22 -11.34 -19.19 -9.64
N LYS A 23 -10.76 -20.36 -9.93
CA LYS A 23 -11.40 -21.41 -10.74
C LYS A 23 -12.66 -21.94 -10.05
N ASP A 24 -12.58 -22.22 -8.75
CA ASP A 24 -13.69 -22.71 -7.94
C ASP A 24 -14.80 -21.66 -7.77
N SER A 25 -14.43 -20.37 -7.71
CA SER A 25 -15.41 -19.29 -7.76
C SER A 25 -16.07 -19.17 -9.15
N CYS A 26 -15.34 -19.45 -10.23
CA CYS A 26 -15.88 -19.41 -11.60
C CYS A 26 -16.85 -20.57 -11.91
N THR A 27 -16.74 -21.72 -11.25
CA THR A 27 -17.67 -22.85 -11.45
C THR A 27 -19.05 -22.58 -10.85
N GLN A 28 -19.13 -21.73 -9.83
CA GLN A 28 -20.38 -21.30 -9.18
C GLN A 28 -21.16 -20.24 -9.99
N LEU A 29 -20.61 -19.75 -11.10
CA LEU A 29 -21.24 -18.71 -11.90
C LEU A 29 -22.21 -19.28 -12.96
N PRO A 30 -23.29 -18.54 -13.29
CA PRO A 30 -24.18 -18.88 -14.40
C PRO A 30 -23.43 -19.04 -15.72
N SER A 31 -23.90 -19.97 -16.57
CA SER A 31 -23.30 -20.28 -17.88
C SER A 31 -23.07 -19.04 -18.75
N GLU A 32 -24.04 -18.12 -18.80
CA GLU A 32 -23.95 -16.86 -19.55
C GLU A 32 -22.79 -15.95 -19.09
N THR A 33 -22.48 -15.96 -17.79
CA THR A 33 -21.35 -15.21 -17.24
C THR A 33 -20.02 -15.90 -17.55
N ARG A 34 -20.01 -17.24 -17.59
CA ARG A 34 -18.84 -18.07 -17.93
C ARG A 34 -18.44 -17.99 -19.41
N SER A 35 -19.37 -17.68 -20.30
CA SER A 35 -19.15 -17.53 -21.74
C SER A 35 -18.92 -16.07 -22.16
N ASN A 36 -19.13 -15.12 -21.25
CA ASN A 36 -18.91 -13.70 -21.47
C ASN A 36 -17.50 -13.28 -20.98
N TRP A 37 -16.58 -13.11 -21.94
CA TRP A 37 -15.19 -12.75 -21.63
C TRP A 37 -15.06 -11.43 -20.86
N LYS A 38 -15.94 -10.45 -21.08
CA LYS A 38 -15.90 -9.15 -20.38
C LYS A 38 -16.27 -9.31 -18.90
N ALA A 39 -17.24 -10.17 -18.61
CA ALA A 39 -17.68 -10.46 -17.24
C ALA A 39 -16.61 -11.23 -16.45
N LEU A 40 -16.01 -12.26 -17.05
CA LEU A 40 -14.89 -12.99 -16.44
C LEU A 40 -13.66 -12.11 -16.21
N ALA A 41 -13.30 -11.25 -17.16
CA ALA A 41 -12.21 -10.29 -16.99
C ALA A 41 -12.52 -9.23 -15.92
N GLN A 42 -13.78 -8.92 -15.66
CA GLN A 42 -14.18 -8.05 -14.55
C GLN A 42 -14.06 -8.75 -13.20
N LEU A 43 -14.36 -10.05 -13.13
CA LEU A 43 -14.22 -10.86 -11.93
C LEU A 43 -12.76 -11.18 -11.59
N SER A 44 -11.91 -11.49 -12.58
CA SER A 44 -10.46 -11.63 -12.36
C SER A 44 -9.83 -10.31 -11.92
N ARG A 45 -10.34 -9.18 -12.42
CA ARG A 45 -9.96 -7.86 -11.90
C ARG A 45 -10.40 -7.67 -10.45
N LYS A 46 -11.51 -8.27 -10.00
CA LYS A 46 -12.02 -8.22 -8.61
C LYS A 46 -11.38 -9.28 -7.68
N GLY A 47 -10.74 -10.31 -8.22
CA GLY A 47 -10.20 -11.44 -7.46
C GLY A 47 -8.73 -11.28 -7.07
N GLY A 48 -8.47 -11.14 -5.77
CA GLY A 48 -7.15 -11.35 -5.14
C GLY A 48 -6.46 -10.09 -4.62
N VAL A 49 -6.21 -9.11 -5.49
CA VAL A 49 -5.57 -7.83 -5.10
C VAL A 49 -6.58 -6.77 -4.67
N VAL A 50 -7.84 -6.92 -5.07
CA VAL A 50 -8.87 -5.87 -4.97
C VAL A 50 -9.60 -5.80 -3.61
N GLN A 51 -9.31 -6.69 -2.67
CA GLN A 51 -9.86 -6.61 -1.30
C GLN A 51 -8.82 -6.29 -0.22
N MET A 52 -7.53 -6.32 -0.55
CA MET A 52 -6.50 -6.10 0.46
C MET A 52 -6.47 -4.62 0.82
N LYS A 53 -6.68 -4.29 2.10
CA LYS A 53 -6.55 -2.95 2.66
C LYS A 53 -5.37 -2.90 3.63
N MET A 54 -4.73 -1.75 3.72
CA MET A 54 -3.71 -1.48 4.72
C MET A 54 -4.34 -1.54 6.11
N GLN A 55 -3.71 -2.26 7.03
CA GLN A 55 -4.13 -2.33 8.43
C GLN A 55 -3.45 -1.22 9.24
N ASP A 56 -4.00 -0.84 10.40
CA ASP A 56 -3.48 0.29 11.19
C ASP A 56 -2.07 0.04 11.74
N GLN A 57 -1.73 -1.22 11.98
CA GLN A 57 -0.39 -1.66 12.38
C GLN A 57 0.59 -1.80 11.21
N ASP A 58 0.12 -1.74 9.96
CA ASP A 58 0.99 -1.88 8.80
C ASP A 58 1.81 -0.59 8.61
N THR A 59 3.13 -0.72 8.43
CA THR A 59 3.88 0.32 7.71
C THR A 59 3.55 0.24 6.22
N ALA A 60 3.69 1.34 5.49
CA ALA A 60 3.42 1.37 4.06
C ALA A 60 4.25 0.33 3.28
N ARG A 61 5.51 0.12 3.69
CA ARG A 61 6.36 -0.94 3.12
C ARG A 61 5.92 -2.35 3.48
N MET A 62 5.48 -2.60 4.71
CA MET A 62 4.91 -3.91 5.09
C MET A 62 3.67 -4.22 4.27
N PHE A 63 2.79 -3.22 4.11
CA PHE A 63 1.61 -3.35 3.28
C PHE A 63 1.99 -3.68 1.82
N LEU A 64 2.96 -2.97 1.24
CA LEU A 64 3.46 -3.25 -0.12
C LEU A 64 4.01 -4.69 -0.25
N TYR A 65 4.74 -5.18 0.76
CA TYR A 65 5.23 -6.56 0.76
C TYR A 65 4.09 -7.58 0.76
N ARG A 66 3.09 -7.43 1.64
CA ARG A 66 1.93 -8.35 1.69
C ARG A 66 1.09 -8.26 0.42
N PHE A 67 0.90 -7.04 -0.11
CA PHE A 67 0.21 -6.78 -1.36
C PHE A 67 0.87 -7.51 -2.53
N ASN A 68 2.20 -7.39 -2.66
CA ASN A 68 2.98 -8.09 -3.68
C ASN A 68 2.91 -9.61 -3.50
N LYS A 69 2.96 -10.10 -2.25
CA LYS A 69 2.83 -11.54 -1.95
C LYS A 69 1.46 -12.08 -2.39
N ALA A 70 0.37 -11.40 -2.01
CA ALA A 70 -0.99 -11.78 -2.41
C ALA A 70 -1.16 -11.77 -3.94
N ALA A 71 -0.57 -10.78 -4.60
CA ALA A 71 -0.67 -10.66 -6.03
C ALA A 71 0.14 -11.73 -6.78
N LYS A 72 1.32 -12.11 -6.27
CA LYS A 72 2.07 -13.29 -6.74
C LYS A 72 1.25 -14.57 -6.59
N SER A 73 0.57 -14.76 -5.46
CA SER A 73 -0.35 -15.90 -5.24
C SER A 73 -1.55 -15.89 -6.19
N ALA A 74 -1.96 -14.71 -6.68
CA ALA A 74 -2.99 -14.55 -7.70
C ALA A 74 -2.45 -14.69 -9.15
N GLY A 75 -1.18 -15.05 -9.33
CA GLY A 75 -0.55 -15.21 -10.65
C GLY A 75 -0.20 -13.88 -11.34
N ILE A 76 -0.23 -12.76 -10.62
CA ILE A 76 0.17 -11.45 -11.12
C ILE A 76 1.67 -11.28 -10.84
N ARG A 77 2.45 -11.01 -11.89
CA ARG A 77 3.89 -10.76 -11.77
C ARG A 77 4.17 -9.29 -11.44
N PHE A 78 5.19 -9.05 -10.61
CA PHE A 78 5.64 -7.74 -10.11
C PHE A 78 7.12 -7.51 -10.40
N ASP A 79 7.66 -8.23 -11.37
CA ASP A 79 9.07 -8.12 -11.77
C ASP A 79 9.25 -7.04 -12.84
N ALA A 80 10.50 -6.74 -13.22
CA ALA A 80 10.78 -5.74 -14.25
C ALA A 80 10.21 -6.08 -15.65
N THR A 81 9.59 -7.25 -15.81
CA THR A 81 9.03 -7.72 -17.09
C THR A 81 7.54 -7.41 -17.25
N VAL A 82 6.86 -6.85 -16.23
CA VAL A 82 5.49 -6.36 -16.39
C VAL A 82 5.47 -5.12 -17.28
N SER A 83 4.45 -5.02 -18.14
CA SER A 83 4.30 -3.83 -18.98
C SER A 83 4.11 -2.57 -18.12
N GLN A 84 4.55 -1.41 -18.62
CA GLN A 84 4.37 -0.12 -17.94
C GLN A 84 2.90 0.13 -17.56
N ARG A 85 1.96 -0.29 -18.41
CA ARG A 85 0.52 -0.19 -18.16
C ARG A 85 0.07 -1.06 -16.97
N GLU A 86 0.63 -2.27 -16.83
CA GLU A 86 0.34 -3.16 -15.71
C GLU A 86 0.96 -2.64 -14.42
N ALA A 87 2.21 -2.19 -14.46
CA ALA A 87 2.87 -1.55 -13.31
C ALA A 87 2.05 -0.35 -12.80
N HIS A 88 1.61 0.53 -13.70
CA HIS A 88 0.77 1.66 -13.36
C HIS A 88 -0.56 1.25 -12.71
N ASN A 89 -1.22 0.22 -13.25
CA ASN A 89 -2.48 -0.28 -12.68
C ASN A 89 -2.30 -0.90 -11.30
N ILE A 90 -1.19 -1.61 -11.09
CA ILE A 90 -0.81 -2.20 -9.81
C ILE A 90 -0.59 -1.10 -8.76
N ILE A 91 0.22 -0.09 -9.11
CA ILE A 91 0.55 1.04 -8.24
C ILE A 91 -0.72 1.82 -7.87
N ARG A 92 -1.60 2.09 -8.85
CA ARG A 92 -2.88 2.76 -8.59
C ARG A 92 -3.77 1.95 -7.64
N ARG A 93 -3.78 0.62 -7.73
CA ARG A 93 -4.53 -0.24 -6.80
C ARG A 93 -3.94 -0.22 -5.40
N PHE A 94 -2.61 -0.25 -5.29
CA PHE A 94 -1.92 -0.13 -4.01
C PHE A 94 -2.29 1.19 -3.31
N ILE A 95 -2.20 2.32 -4.03
CA ILE A 95 -2.51 3.66 -3.49
C ILE A 95 -3.96 3.73 -2.98
N ARG A 96 -4.93 3.23 -3.75
CA ARG A 96 -6.36 3.19 -3.35
C ARG A 96 -6.67 2.27 -2.17
N ALA A 97 -5.72 1.42 -1.78
CA ALA A 97 -5.88 0.45 -0.71
C ALA A 97 -5.23 0.90 0.60
N LEU A 98 -4.61 2.08 0.61
CA LEU A 98 -4.05 2.70 1.80
C LEU A 98 -5.16 3.14 2.76
N ASN A 99 -4.87 3.10 4.06
CA ASN A 99 -5.74 3.66 5.10
C ASN A 99 -5.23 5.04 5.61
N ASP A 100 -4.02 5.43 5.21
CA ASP A 100 -3.43 6.73 5.53
C ASP A 100 -3.76 7.73 4.41
N ASN A 101 -4.77 8.58 4.64
CA ASN A 101 -5.25 9.58 3.68
C ASN A 101 -4.15 10.57 3.26
N HIS A 102 -3.22 10.91 4.17
CA HIS A 102 -2.12 11.80 3.83
C HIS A 102 -1.15 11.10 2.90
N LEU A 103 -0.76 9.86 3.21
CA LEU A 103 0.10 9.06 2.35
C LEU A 103 -0.53 8.82 0.98
N GLU A 104 -1.83 8.51 0.94
CA GLU A 104 -2.57 8.34 -0.30
C GLU A 104 -2.46 9.59 -1.16
N THR A 105 -2.79 10.76 -0.61
CA THR A 105 -2.75 12.05 -1.32
C THR A 105 -1.34 12.35 -1.84
N THR A 106 -0.31 12.13 -1.02
CA THR A 106 1.10 12.33 -1.43
C THR A 106 1.49 11.43 -2.60
N LEU A 107 1.10 10.15 -2.58
CA LEU A 107 1.46 9.21 -3.64
C LEU A 107 0.62 9.41 -4.92
N GLN A 108 -0.64 9.86 -4.81
CA GLN A 108 -1.47 10.19 -5.98
C GLN A 108 -0.89 11.36 -6.79
N GLY A 109 -0.19 12.29 -6.15
CA GLY A 109 0.48 13.41 -6.80
C GLY A 109 1.79 13.05 -7.51
N GLN A 110 2.24 11.79 -7.44
CA GLN A 110 3.50 11.34 -8.03
C GLN A 110 3.28 10.33 -9.14
N ALA A 111 4.07 10.47 -10.21
CA ALA A 111 4.17 9.45 -11.26
C ALA A 111 5.23 8.42 -10.86
N PHE A 112 4.91 7.14 -11.06
CA PHE A 112 5.82 6.03 -10.82
C PHE A 112 5.89 5.19 -12.09
N GLU A 113 7.10 4.99 -12.63
CA GLU A 113 7.30 4.15 -13.81
C GLU A 113 7.23 2.66 -13.45
N ASN A 114 7.65 2.32 -12.23
CA ASN A 114 7.73 0.95 -11.76
C ASN A 114 7.60 0.85 -10.23
N ILE A 115 7.45 -0.38 -9.75
CA ILE A 115 7.28 -0.68 -8.31
C ILE A 115 8.54 -0.35 -7.50
N VAL A 116 9.73 -0.38 -8.10
CA VAL A 116 10.99 -0.07 -7.41
C VAL A 116 11.05 1.40 -7.02
N GLU A 117 10.58 2.29 -7.89
CA GLU A 117 10.45 3.72 -7.58
C GLU A 117 9.46 3.98 -6.45
N LEU A 118 8.29 3.33 -6.50
CA LEU A 118 7.31 3.39 -5.41
C LEU A 118 7.96 2.97 -4.08
N GLU A 119 8.66 1.84 -4.04
CA GLU A 119 9.32 1.36 -2.83
C GLU A 119 10.39 2.33 -2.30
N LYS A 120 11.19 2.92 -3.19
CA LYS A 120 12.19 3.95 -2.83
C LYS A 120 11.52 5.18 -2.20
N THR A 121 10.41 5.64 -2.77
CA THR A 121 9.64 6.76 -2.23
C THR A 121 9.05 6.44 -0.87
N LEU A 122 8.47 5.26 -0.69
CA LEU A 122 7.97 4.81 0.62
C LEU A 122 9.10 4.77 1.67
N LYS A 123 10.28 4.25 1.32
CA LYS A 123 11.48 4.29 2.20
C LYS A 123 11.83 5.71 2.63
N ARG A 124 11.79 6.68 1.70
CA ARG A 124 12.06 8.08 1.99
C ARG A 124 11.02 8.67 2.93
N ILE A 125 9.73 8.47 2.66
CA ILE A 125 8.64 8.99 3.49
C ILE A 125 8.72 8.44 4.92
N GLU A 126 8.90 7.13 5.09
CA GLU A 126 9.03 6.53 6.41
C GLU A 126 10.30 6.96 7.17
N SER A 127 11.39 7.29 6.45
CA SER A 127 12.59 7.86 7.05
C SER A 127 12.35 9.28 7.55
N LEU A 128 11.65 10.11 6.76
CA LEU A 128 11.29 11.47 7.15
C LEU A 128 10.39 11.48 8.39
N ARG A 129 9.33 10.65 8.43
CA ARG A 129 8.44 10.53 9.60
C ARG A 129 9.21 10.13 10.86
N ARG A 130 10.18 9.20 10.76
CA ARG A 130 11.02 8.82 11.91
C ARG A 130 11.88 9.98 12.41
N LYS A 131 12.51 10.73 11.51
CA LYS A 131 13.32 11.90 11.89
C LYS A 131 12.47 13.01 12.53
N GLU A 132 11.29 13.25 11.98
CA GLU A 132 10.33 14.21 12.54
C GLU A 132 9.92 13.81 13.96
N ASN A 133 9.53 12.55 14.17
CA ASN A 133 9.17 12.04 15.49
C ASN A 133 10.33 12.16 16.49
N GLN A 134 11.56 11.85 16.09
CA GLN A 134 12.74 12.04 16.94
C GLN A 134 12.95 13.51 17.31
N SER A 135 12.75 14.44 16.37
CA SER A 135 12.88 15.88 16.63
C SER A 135 11.81 16.41 17.58
N VAL A 136 10.57 15.90 17.48
CA VAL A 136 9.47 16.26 18.38
C VAL A 136 9.76 15.76 19.79
N GLN A 137 10.22 14.51 19.93
CA GLN A 137 10.61 13.95 21.23
C GLN A 137 11.76 14.74 21.88
N GLN A 138 12.77 15.14 21.10
CA GLN A 138 13.85 16.00 21.59
C GLN A 138 13.33 17.36 22.08
N LYS A 139 12.42 18.01 21.32
CA LYS A 139 11.82 19.29 21.72
C LYS A 139 10.99 19.18 23.01
N ILE A 140 10.21 18.11 23.15
CA ILE A 140 9.45 17.83 24.37
C ILE A 140 10.41 17.66 25.55
N GLN A 141 11.47 16.86 25.38
CA GLN A 141 12.45 16.62 26.44
C GLN A 141 13.15 17.91 26.89
N ILE A 142 13.57 18.77 25.95
CA ILE A 142 14.19 20.07 26.28
C ILE A 142 13.21 20.95 27.05
N LYS A 143 11.95 21.06 26.59
CA LYS A 143 10.94 21.89 27.25
C LYS A 143 10.66 21.41 28.68
N THR A 144 10.57 20.10 28.89
CA THR A 144 10.38 19.51 30.23
C THR A 144 11.58 19.79 31.16
N TYR A 145 12.81 19.67 30.66
CA TYR A 145 14.02 20.01 31.45
C TYR A 145 14.09 21.51 31.78
N SER A 146 13.76 22.39 30.85
CA SER A 146 13.73 23.85 31.09
C SER A 146 12.63 24.27 32.07
N SER A 147 11.46 23.64 32.05
CA SER A 147 10.39 23.92 33.01
C SER A 147 10.71 23.40 34.42
N GLY A 148 11.33 22.22 34.55
CA GLY A 148 11.74 21.68 35.85
C GLY A 148 12.87 22.47 36.52
N THR A 149 13.78 23.04 35.73
CA THR A 149 14.89 23.88 36.24
C THR A 149 14.47 25.31 36.60
N LEU A 150 13.39 25.83 36.00
CA LEU A 150 12.82 27.13 36.38
C LEU A 150 11.99 27.02 37.67
N SER A 151 11.32 25.88 37.91
CA SER A 151 10.59 25.65 39.16
C SER A 151 11.53 25.55 40.36
N ARG A 152 12.66 24.82 40.22
CA ARG A 152 13.62 24.61 41.32
C ARG A 152 14.34 25.88 41.76
N ARG A 153 14.54 26.85 40.86
CA ARG A 153 15.17 28.14 41.17
C ARG A 153 14.27 29.13 41.91
N ASN A 154 12.95 28.95 41.85
CA ASN A 154 12.00 29.83 42.54
C ASN A 154 11.73 29.40 43.99
N ASP A 155 12.07 28.16 44.36
CA ASP A 155 11.94 27.67 45.72
C ASP A 155 13.18 27.99 46.59
N GLU A 156 14.37 28.12 46.01
CA GLU A 156 15.61 28.44 46.74
C GLU A 156 15.73 29.91 47.18
N HIS A 157 14.93 30.82 46.60
CA HIS A 157 14.91 32.24 47.03
C HIS A 157 13.85 32.56 48.09
N LYS A 158 13.14 31.56 48.63
CA LYS A 158 12.13 31.79 49.67
C LYS A 158 12.58 31.43 51.10
N GLU A 159 13.79 30.89 51.28
CA GLU A 159 14.32 30.56 52.63
C GLU A 159 15.32 31.58 53.21
N GLU A 160 15.83 32.55 52.45
CA GLU A 160 16.75 33.59 52.99
C GLU A 160 16.04 34.84 53.55
N GLY A 161 14.80 34.72 54.01
CA GLY A 161 13.97 35.88 54.33
C GLY A 161 12.95 35.69 55.44
N ILE A 162 13.21 34.90 56.48
CA ILE A 162 12.45 34.98 57.74
C ILE A 162 13.41 34.83 58.93
N SER A 163 13.76 36.00 59.46
CA SER A 163 14.12 36.39 60.84
C SER A 163 15.07 35.56 61.70
#